data_AF-A0A3R8M0I0-F1
#
_entry.id   AF-A0A3R8M0I0-F1
#
_cell.length_a   1.000
_cell.length_b   1.000
_cell.length_c   1.000
_cell.angle_alpha   90.00
_cell.angle_beta   90.00
_cell.angle_gamma   90.00
#
_symmetry.space_group_name_H-M   'P 1'
#
loop_
_entity.id
_entity.type
_entity.pdbx_description
1 polymer ?
#
loop_
_entity_poly.entity_id
_entity_poly.type
_entity_poly.pdbx_seq_one_letter_code
_entity_poly.pdbx_strand_id
1 'polypeptide(L)'
;MIKRHRFNKHAPKPESEPYTEGTVKDLRLKLGMTQKELGSMFGYSDATIGVWEHSNSAPTDAILKLHKLYEDTKDRIVDDGIDVIEKVSYIRHRLGISYDKLAQLIGAGHGTTVKAWMDGREPRMRYLAEINRMYYELKGQHKPKSQKRRPTFCQLDPLDKASWKAEIESPVIAWR
;
A
#
# COMPACT_ATOMS: atom_id res chain seq x y z
N MET A 1 -33.15 -4.97 -39.37
CA MET A 1 -32.70 -5.93 -38.32
C MET A 1 -31.18 -5.87 -38.26
N ILE A 2 -30.60 -5.11 -37.32
CA ILE A 2 -29.14 -4.91 -37.23
C ILE A 2 -28.54 -6.11 -36.48
N LYS A 3 -27.78 -6.95 -37.19
CA LYS A 3 -27.08 -8.10 -36.60
C LYS A 3 -26.00 -7.57 -35.65
N ARG A 4 -26.14 -7.84 -34.34
CA ARG A 4 -25.10 -7.53 -33.35
C ARG A 4 -23.85 -8.35 -33.67
N HIS A 5 -22.78 -7.66 -34.03
CA HIS A 5 -21.47 -8.26 -34.26
C HIS A 5 -20.97 -8.82 -32.91
N ARG A 6 -20.79 -10.14 -32.82
CA ARG A 6 -20.22 -10.77 -31.62
C ARG A 6 -18.72 -10.49 -31.60
N PHE A 7 -18.25 -9.73 -30.61
CA PHE A 7 -16.81 -9.59 -30.37
C PHE A 7 -16.21 -10.95 -30.05
N ASN A 8 -15.15 -11.30 -30.76
CA ASN A 8 -14.49 -12.59 -30.68
C ASN A 8 -13.69 -12.66 -29.36
N LYS A 9 -14.17 -13.46 -28.40
CA LYS A 9 -13.62 -13.63 -27.04
C LYS A 9 -12.18 -14.20 -26.97
N HIS A 10 -11.59 -14.57 -28.11
CA HIS A 10 -10.24 -15.13 -28.23
C HIS A 10 -9.35 -14.31 -29.16
N ALA A 11 -9.71 -13.06 -29.47
CA ALA A 11 -8.79 -12.18 -30.17
C ALA A 11 -7.52 -12.03 -29.32
N PRO A 12 -6.32 -12.29 -29.87
CA PRO A 12 -5.09 -11.92 -29.18
C PRO A 12 -5.19 -10.44 -28.84
N LYS A 13 -4.92 -10.12 -27.57
CA LYS A 13 -4.92 -8.74 -27.09
C LYS A 13 -4.04 -7.95 -28.07
N PRO A 14 -4.53 -6.85 -28.68
CA PRO A 14 -3.72 -6.09 -29.62
C PRO A 14 -2.40 -5.76 -28.95
N GLU A 15 -1.31 -6.14 -29.61
CA GLU A 15 0.04 -5.83 -29.15
C GLU A 15 0.08 -4.31 -28.94
N SER A 16 0.57 -3.89 -27.76
CA SER A 16 0.53 -2.48 -27.38
C SER A 16 1.36 -1.69 -28.38
N GLU A 17 0.70 -0.83 -29.16
CA GLU A 17 1.39 0.14 -30.02
C GLU A 17 2.48 0.86 -29.20
N PRO A 18 3.67 1.09 -29.79
CA PRO A 18 4.76 1.77 -29.10
C PRO A 18 4.24 3.12 -28.59
N TYR A 19 4.17 3.26 -27.27
CA TYR A 19 3.67 4.47 -26.64
C TYR A 19 4.57 5.64 -27.02
N THR A 20 3.98 6.72 -27.51
CA THR A 20 4.71 7.98 -27.68
C THR A 20 5.13 8.47 -26.29
N GLU A 21 6.44 8.51 -26.05
CA GLU A 21 7.03 8.94 -24.78
C GLU A 21 6.54 10.34 -24.41
N GLY A 22 6.22 10.55 -23.13
CA GLY A 22 5.79 11.86 -22.60
C GLY A 22 4.30 12.19 -22.80
N THR A 23 3.52 11.29 -23.41
CA THR A 23 2.06 11.43 -23.44
C THR A 23 1.43 11.18 -22.06
N VAL A 24 0.21 11.69 -21.84
CA VAL A 24 -0.55 11.42 -20.60
C VAL A 24 -0.68 9.92 -20.33
N LYS A 25 -0.91 9.13 -21.38
CA LYS A 25 -1.05 7.68 -21.29
C LYS A 25 0.25 7.02 -20.81
N ASP A 26 1.38 7.41 -21.40
CA ASP A 26 2.70 6.90 -21.03
C ASP A 26 3.01 7.19 -19.55
N LEU A 27 2.91 8.46 -19.14
CA LEU A 27 3.17 8.87 -17.76
C LEU A 27 2.22 8.21 -16.76
N ARG A 28 0.92 8.09 -17.08
CA ARG A 28 -0.06 7.39 -16.24
C ARG A 28 0.31 5.92 -16.03
N LEU A 29 0.72 5.25 -17.11
CA LEU A 29 1.09 3.84 -17.05
C LEU A 29 2.38 3.63 -16.27
N LYS A 30 3.38 4.50 -16.43
CA LYS A 30 4.62 4.51 -15.63
C LYS A 30 4.33 4.66 -14.13
N LEU A 31 3.40 5.55 -13.77
CA LEU A 31 2.92 5.71 -12.39
C LEU A 31 2.07 4.51 -11.90
N GLY A 32 1.59 3.66 -12.81
CA GLY A 32 0.73 2.52 -12.51
C GLY A 32 -0.70 2.91 -12.12
N MET A 33 -1.21 4.02 -12.63
CA MET A 33 -2.55 4.52 -12.33
C MET A 33 -3.57 4.07 -13.39
N THR A 34 -4.82 3.92 -12.98
CA THR A 34 -5.97 3.82 -13.90
C THR A 34 -6.44 5.21 -14.32
N GLN A 35 -7.21 5.29 -15.42
CA GLN A 35 -7.78 6.56 -15.88
C GLN A 35 -8.69 7.19 -14.81
N LYS A 36 -9.46 6.36 -14.08
CA LYS A 36 -10.28 6.80 -12.95
C LYS A 36 -9.46 7.40 -11.83
N GLU A 37 -8.34 6.77 -11.46
CA GLU A 37 -7.49 7.28 -10.39
C GLU A 37 -6.80 8.58 -10.78
N LEU A 38 -6.33 8.68 -12.03
CA LEU A 38 -5.76 9.93 -12.55
C LEU A 38 -6.81 11.04 -12.58
N GLY A 39 -8.02 10.73 -13.05
CA GLY A 39 -9.16 11.63 -13.06
C GLY A 39 -9.48 12.15 -11.67
N SER A 40 -9.67 11.25 -10.70
CA SER A 40 -9.92 11.62 -9.30
C SER A 40 -8.81 12.50 -8.71
N MET A 41 -7.54 12.25 -9.06
CA MET A 41 -6.41 13.04 -8.57
C MET A 41 -6.38 14.46 -9.15
N PHE A 42 -6.73 14.62 -10.42
CA PHE A 42 -6.70 15.91 -11.11
C PHE A 42 -8.06 16.65 -11.13
N GLY A 43 -9.11 16.04 -10.57
CA GLY A 43 -10.46 16.60 -10.56
C GLY A 43 -11.20 16.48 -11.89
N TYR A 44 -10.84 15.52 -12.73
CA TYR A 44 -11.48 15.24 -14.01
C TYR A 44 -12.20 13.90 -14.01
N SER A 45 -13.18 13.74 -14.91
CA SER A 45 -13.81 12.43 -15.14
C SER A 45 -12.84 11.46 -15.81
N ASP A 46 -13.03 10.17 -15.59
CA ASP A 46 -12.30 9.11 -16.29
C ASP A 46 -12.52 9.17 -17.82
N ALA A 47 -13.70 9.57 -18.26
CA ALA A 47 -14.00 9.82 -19.67
C ALA A 47 -13.15 10.96 -20.25
N THR A 48 -12.95 12.06 -19.51
CA THR A 48 -12.08 13.17 -19.92
C THR A 48 -10.64 12.71 -20.11
N ILE A 49 -10.12 11.92 -19.16
CA ILE A 49 -8.78 11.32 -19.28
C ILE A 49 -8.71 10.40 -20.50
N GLY A 50 -9.75 9.59 -20.74
CA GLY A 50 -9.83 8.73 -21.93
C GLY A 50 -9.75 9.51 -23.24
N VAL A 51 -10.46 10.64 -23.34
CA VAL A 51 -10.40 11.53 -24.53
C VAL A 51 -8.99 12.10 -24.70
N TRP A 52 -8.36 12.57 -23.63
CA TRP A 52 -6.99 13.09 -23.67
C TRP A 52 -5.98 12.05 -24.16
N GLU A 53 -6.08 10.82 -23.66
CA GLU A 53 -5.19 9.72 -24.04
C GLU A 53 -5.42 9.22 -25.47
N HIS A 54 -6.65 9.32 -25.97
CA HIS A 54 -7.00 8.87 -27.32
C HIS A 54 -6.68 9.92 -28.38
N SER A 55 -7.02 11.19 -28.13
CA SER A 55 -6.87 12.27 -29.11
C SER A 55 -5.60 13.10 -28.92
N ASN A 56 -4.74 12.72 -27.97
CA ASN A 56 -3.55 13.48 -27.56
C ASN A 56 -3.84 14.98 -27.32
N SER A 57 -5.01 15.25 -26.72
CA SER A 57 -5.58 16.60 -26.57
C SER A 57 -5.49 17.12 -25.13
N ALA A 58 -4.60 16.53 -24.33
CA ALA A 58 -4.42 16.91 -22.94
C ALA A 58 -3.91 18.36 -22.84
N PRO A 59 -4.46 19.17 -21.91
CA PRO A 59 -3.91 20.48 -21.59
C PRO A 59 -2.44 20.38 -21.16
N THR A 60 -1.62 21.34 -21.61
CA THR A 60 -0.18 21.38 -21.27
C THR A 60 0.06 21.43 -19.76
N ASP A 61 -0.79 22.13 -19.00
CA ASP A 61 -0.67 22.20 -17.54
C ASP A 61 -0.90 20.83 -16.88
N ALA A 62 -1.82 20.02 -17.41
CA ALA A 62 -2.08 18.67 -16.92
C ALA A 62 -0.89 17.73 -17.21
N ILE A 63 -0.28 17.86 -18.40
CA ILE A 63 0.94 17.12 -18.75
C ILE A 63 2.09 17.48 -17.82
N LEU A 64 2.33 18.78 -17.60
CA LEU A 64 3.39 19.26 -16.71
C LEU A 64 3.18 18.80 -15.26
N LYS A 65 1.94 18.88 -14.75
CA LYS A 65 1.60 18.36 -13.41
C LYS A 65 1.88 16.85 -13.31
N LEU A 66 1.51 16.09 -14.34
CA LEU A 66 1.72 14.65 -14.36
C LEU A 66 3.21 14.27 -14.46
N HIS A 67 3.98 15.01 -15.25
CA HIS A 67 5.42 14.82 -15.34
C HIS A 67 6.11 15.13 -14.02
N LYS A 68 5.73 16.24 -13.36
CA LYS A 68 6.24 16.56 -12.03
C LYS A 68 5.92 15.46 -11.02
N LEU A 69 4.69 14.96 -11.03
CA LEU A 69 4.29 13.84 -10.17
C LEU A 69 5.12 12.59 -10.44
N TYR A 70 5.42 12.29 -11.70
CA TYR A 70 6.24 11.15 -12.08
C TYR A 70 7.67 11.27 -11.53
N GLU A 71 8.34 12.40 -11.73
CA GLU A 71 9.69 12.62 -11.18
C GLU A 71 9.68 12.59 -9.64
N ASP A 72 8.72 13.28 -8.99
CA ASP A 72 8.58 13.24 -7.53
C ASP A 72 8.36 11.81 -7.02
N THR A 73 7.65 10.95 -7.77
CA THR A 73 7.42 9.55 -7.39
C THR A 73 8.68 8.72 -7.60
N LYS A 74 9.42 8.97 -8.68
CA LYS A 74 10.67 8.31 -9.01
C LYS A 74 11.74 8.58 -7.96
N ASP A 75 11.85 9.82 -7.49
CA ASP A 75 12.81 10.22 -6.46
C ASP A 75 12.57 9.52 -5.11
N ARG A 76 11.34 9.07 -4.85
CA ARG A 76 11.00 8.28 -3.65
C ARG A 76 11.36 6.80 -3.80
N ILE A 77 11.72 6.34 -5.00
CA ILE A 77 12.16 4.97 -5.23
C ILE A 77 13.65 4.89 -4.93
N VAL A 78 13.98 4.29 -3.79
CA VAL A 78 15.35 4.07 -3.35
C VAL A 78 15.75 2.64 -3.71
N ASP A 79 16.80 2.50 -4.52
CA ASP A 79 17.45 1.22 -4.83
C ASP A 79 18.58 0.97 -3.81
N ASP A 80 18.20 0.55 -2.61
CA ASP A 80 19.12 0.20 -1.52
C ASP A 80 19.41 -1.29 -1.43
N GLY A 81 18.99 -2.08 -2.43
CA GLY A 81 19.08 -3.54 -2.42
C GLY A 81 18.16 -4.23 -1.40
N ILE A 82 17.30 -3.49 -0.70
CA ILE A 82 16.33 -4.07 0.25
C ILE A 82 15.06 -4.41 -0.51
N ASP A 83 14.69 -5.68 -0.46
CA ASP A 83 13.49 -6.20 -1.11
C ASP A 83 12.22 -5.55 -0.55
N VAL A 84 11.24 -5.35 -1.44
CA VAL A 84 9.90 -4.84 -1.10
C VAL A 84 9.25 -5.73 -0.04
N ILE A 85 9.41 -7.05 -0.12
CA ILE A 85 8.85 -7.99 0.85
C ILE A 85 9.38 -7.70 2.25
N GLU A 86 10.68 -7.38 2.35
CA GLU A 86 11.32 -7.01 3.62
C GLU A 86 10.78 -5.67 4.14
N LYS A 87 10.67 -4.65 3.27
CA LYS A 87 10.10 -3.34 3.63
C LYS A 87 8.65 -3.46 4.13
N VAL A 88 7.81 -4.20 3.41
CA VAL A 88 6.40 -4.46 3.76
C VAL A 88 6.30 -5.22 5.09
N SER A 89 7.13 -6.24 5.28
CA SER A 89 7.20 -7.01 6.52
C SER A 89 7.59 -6.12 7.70
N TYR A 90 8.62 -5.30 7.53
CA TYR A 90 9.08 -4.37 8.55
C TYR A 90 7.97 -3.40 8.98
N ILE A 91 7.32 -2.73 8.03
CA ILE A 91 6.23 -1.79 8.31
C ILE A 91 5.10 -2.48 9.09
N ARG A 92 4.66 -3.64 8.60
CA ARG A 92 3.56 -4.38 9.20
C ARG A 92 3.87 -4.79 10.65
N HIS A 93 5.06 -5.36 10.89
CA HIS A 93 5.47 -5.81 12.20
C HIS A 93 5.74 -4.65 13.16
N ARG A 94 6.32 -3.55 12.65
CA ARG A 94 6.63 -2.37 13.46
C ARG A 94 5.37 -1.66 13.94
N LEU A 95 4.34 -1.58 13.10
CA LEU A 95 3.05 -0.97 13.43
C LEU A 95 2.07 -1.94 14.09
N GLY A 96 2.29 -3.26 14.00
CA GLY A 96 1.38 -4.27 14.55
C GLY A 96 0.02 -4.33 13.84
N ILE A 97 -0.01 -4.05 12.53
CA ILE A 97 -1.23 -3.92 11.73
C ILE A 97 -1.50 -5.13 10.83
N SER A 98 -2.76 -5.30 10.42
CA SER A 98 -3.15 -6.33 9.45
C SER A 98 -2.75 -5.93 8.01
N TYR A 99 -2.75 -6.90 7.09
CA TYR A 99 -2.55 -6.62 5.67
C TYR A 99 -3.60 -5.67 5.10
N ASP A 100 -4.84 -5.77 5.55
CA ASP A 100 -5.91 -4.89 5.07
C ASP A 100 -5.71 -3.46 5.56
N LYS A 101 -5.33 -3.28 6.82
CA LYS A 101 -5.02 -1.95 7.34
C LYS A 101 -3.80 -1.34 6.65
N LEU A 102 -2.76 -2.14 6.38
CA LEU A 102 -1.59 -1.69 5.62
C LEU A 102 -1.97 -1.29 4.19
N ALA A 103 -2.82 -2.07 3.51
CA ALA A 103 -3.33 -1.73 2.19
C ALA A 103 -4.01 -0.36 2.20
N GLN A 104 -4.93 -0.13 3.14
CA GLN A 104 -5.63 1.14 3.27
C GLN A 104 -4.67 2.32 3.50
N LEU A 105 -3.64 2.15 4.34
CA LEU A 105 -2.63 3.18 4.59
C LEU A 105 -1.81 3.50 3.34
N ILE A 106 -1.49 2.49 2.53
CA ILE A 106 -0.75 2.63 1.26
C ILE A 106 -1.66 3.16 0.13
N GLY A 107 -2.98 3.22 0.33
CA GLY A 107 -3.96 3.56 -0.71
C GLY A 107 -4.27 2.41 -1.67
N ALA A 108 -3.96 1.17 -1.28
CA ALA A 108 -4.47 -0.03 -1.92
C ALA A 108 -5.83 -0.42 -1.32
N GLY A 109 -6.75 -0.91 -2.16
CA GLY A 109 -8.12 -1.18 -1.71
C GLY A 109 -8.26 -2.34 -0.72
N HIS A 110 -7.41 -3.37 -0.82
CA HIS A 110 -7.55 -4.62 -0.08
C HIS A 110 -6.22 -5.22 0.33
N GLY A 111 -6.21 -5.91 1.48
CA GLY A 111 -5.03 -6.64 1.97
C GLY A 111 -4.51 -7.74 1.05
N THR A 112 -5.36 -8.29 0.17
CA THR A 112 -4.95 -9.27 -0.85
C THR A 112 -3.91 -8.72 -1.83
N THR A 113 -3.95 -7.42 -2.11
CA THR A 113 -2.94 -6.75 -2.94
C THR A 113 -1.57 -6.77 -2.26
N VAL A 114 -1.53 -6.49 -0.96
CA VAL A 114 -0.29 -6.54 -0.16
C VAL A 114 0.22 -7.97 -0.06
N LYS A 115 -0.67 -8.94 0.11
CA LYS A 115 -0.30 -10.36 0.10
C LYS A 115 0.31 -10.78 -1.23
N ALA A 116 -0.24 -10.34 -2.36
CA ALA A 116 0.35 -10.62 -3.66
C ALA A 116 1.79 -10.09 -3.77
N TRP A 117 2.09 -8.94 -3.17
CA TRP A 117 3.47 -8.43 -3.10
C TRP A 117 4.38 -9.32 -2.26
N MET A 118 3.88 -9.81 -1.13
CA MET A 118 4.59 -10.80 -0.29
C MET A 118 4.83 -12.12 -1.02
N ASP A 119 3.98 -12.48 -1.99
CA ASP A 119 4.12 -13.67 -2.83
C ASP A 119 5.02 -13.41 -4.06
N GLY A 120 5.72 -12.27 -4.11
CA GLY A 120 6.68 -11.92 -5.16
C GLY A 120 6.14 -11.11 -6.34
N ARG A 121 4.87 -10.67 -6.30
CA ARG A 121 4.33 -9.77 -7.33
C ARG A 121 4.90 -8.37 -7.14
N GLU A 122 5.48 -7.80 -8.19
CA GLU A 122 5.97 -6.42 -8.13
C GLU A 122 4.83 -5.40 -7.92
N PRO A 123 4.93 -4.49 -6.92
CA PRO A 123 3.99 -3.40 -6.77
C PRO A 123 4.10 -2.39 -7.90
N ARG A 124 2.99 -1.69 -8.17
CA ARG A 124 3.03 -0.52 -9.06
C ARG A 124 3.88 0.59 -8.46
N MET A 125 4.50 1.41 -9.31
CA MET A 125 5.43 2.49 -8.94
C MET A 125 4.94 3.36 -7.76
N ARG A 126 3.70 3.85 -7.81
CA ARG A 126 3.13 4.65 -6.71
C ARG A 126 3.09 3.92 -5.36
N TYR A 127 2.82 2.61 -5.36
CA TYR A 127 2.76 1.82 -4.13
C TYR A 127 4.16 1.54 -3.62
N LEU A 128 5.12 1.32 -4.51
CA LEU A 128 6.53 1.19 -4.15
C LEU A 128 7.05 2.47 -3.49
N ALA A 129 6.75 3.64 -4.06
CA ALA A 129 7.10 4.94 -3.48
C ALA A 129 6.50 5.11 -2.08
N GLU A 130 5.24 4.72 -1.89
CA GLU A 130 4.55 4.80 -0.60
C GLU A 130 5.13 3.83 0.45
N ILE A 131 5.43 2.59 0.04
CA ILE A 131 6.12 1.60 0.88
C ILE A 131 7.48 2.15 1.33
N ASN A 132 8.27 2.70 0.41
CA ASN A 132 9.56 3.30 0.74
C ASN A 132 9.40 4.46 1.72
N ARG A 133 8.44 5.37 1.49
CA ARG A 133 8.16 6.49 2.40
C ARG A 133 7.92 5.98 3.82
N MET A 134 6.97 5.06 3.99
CA MET A 134 6.64 4.49 5.30
C MET A 134 7.82 3.76 5.94
N TYR A 135 8.58 3.00 5.16
CA TYR A 135 9.71 2.22 5.65
C TYR A 135 10.80 3.14 6.23
N TYR A 136 11.25 4.14 5.48
CA TYR A 136 12.30 5.05 5.96
C TYR A 136 11.82 5.99 7.06
N GLU A 137 10.56 6.42 7.03
CA GLU A 137 9.94 7.16 8.15
C GLU A 137 10.03 6.34 9.45
N LEU A 138 9.65 5.06 9.41
CA LEU A 138 9.70 4.20 10.59
C LEU A 138 11.12 3.80 11.01
N LYS A 139 12.04 3.66 10.05
CA LYS A 139 13.44 3.33 10.30
C LYS A 139 14.19 4.50 10.94
N GLY A 140 13.87 5.74 10.52
CA GLY A 140 14.43 6.97 11.09
C GLY A 140 13.88 7.32 12.47
N GLN A 141 12.71 6.80 12.85
CA GLN A 141 12.13 7.02 14.18
C GLN A 141 12.80 6.15 15.26
N HIS A 142 13.35 6.80 16.28
CA HIS A 142 13.84 6.14 17.49
C HIS A 142 12.69 5.33 18.13
N LYS A 143 12.94 4.06 18.51
CA LYS A 143 11.91 3.21 19.15
C LYS A 143 11.32 3.92 20.38
N PRO A 144 9.99 4.11 20.46
CA PRO A 144 9.36 4.18 21.77
C PRO A 144 9.56 2.82 22.44
N LYS A 145 9.94 2.83 23.72
CA LYS A 145 10.13 1.60 24.51
C LYS A 145 8.92 0.71 24.32
N SER A 146 9.15 -0.59 24.08
CA SER A 146 8.05 -1.56 24.00
C SER A 146 7.18 -1.38 25.24
N GLN A 147 5.92 -1.01 25.01
CA GLN A 147 4.96 -0.96 26.09
C GLN A 147 4.82 -2.41 26.53
N LYS A 148 5.51 -2.78 27.62
CA LYS A 148 5.42 -4.10 28.22
C LYS A 148 3.92 -4.35 28.37
N ARG A 149 3.40 -5.34 27.63
CA ARG A 149 2.06 -5.85 27.92
C ARG A 149 2.09 -6.12 29.42
N ARG A 150 1.19 -5.48 30.18
CA ARG A 150 1.01 -5.86 31.58
C ARG A 150 0.87 -7.38 31.58
N PRO A 151 1.59 -8.11 32.45
CA PRO A 151 1.39 -9.54 32.56
C PRO A 151 -0.12 -9.74 32.69
N THR A 152 -0.72 -10.47 31.76
CA THR A 152 -2.10 -10.92 31.96
C THR A 152 -2.11 -11.62 33.30
N PHE A 153 -2.95 -11.11 34.19
CA PHE A 153 -3.23 -11.71 35.48
C PHE A 153 -3.46 -13.21 35.28
N CYS A 154 -2.73 -14.01 36.07
CA CYS A 154 -2.65 -15.47 36.04
C CYS A 154 -1.75 -16.09 34.94
N GLN A 155 -0.43 -16.03 35.14
CA GLN A 155 0.46 -17.14 34.76
C GLN A 155 0.51 -18.13 35.93
N LEU A 156 -0.61 -18.79 36.24
CA LEU A 156 -0.60 -19.94 37.12
C LEU A 156 -0.55 -21.16 36.21
N ASP A 157 0.50 -21.98 36.34
CA ASP A 157 0.54 -23.29 35.71
C ASP A 157 -0.44 -24.20 36.47
N PRO A 158 -1.53 -24.68 35.84
CA PRO A 158 -2.53 -25.48 36.53
C PRO A 158 -1.98 -26.81 37.08
N LEU A 159 -0.80 -27.25 36.63
CA LEU A 159 -0.19 -28.52 37.03
C LEU A 159 0.90 -28.36 38.11
N ASP A 160 1.34 -27.13 38.39
CA ASP A 160 2.32 -26.85 39.43
C ASP A 160 1.64 -26.52 40.76
N LYS A 161 1.62 -27.49 41.68
CA LYS A 161 1.06 -27.32 43.04
C LYS A 161 1.76 -26.22 43.86
N ALA A 162 2.99 -25.81 43.50
CA ALA A 162 3.70 -24.73 44.20
C ALA A 162 3.20 -23.34 43.76
N SER A 163 2.73 -23.19 42.52
CA SER A 163 2.13 -21.94 42.01
C SER A 163 0.87 -21.49 42.77
N TRP A 164 0.20 -22.41 43.48
CA TRP A 164 -1.02 -22.11 44.25
C TRP A 164 -0.76 -21.61 45.68
N LYS A 165 0.50 -21.59 46.14
CA LYS A 165 0.87 -21.19 47.50
C LYS A 165 1.27 -19.72 47.61
N ALA A 166 0.56 -18.82 46.94
CA ALA A 166 0.72 -17.40 47.21
C ALA A 166 0.02 -17.07 48.54
N GLU A 167 0.79 -16.88 49.61
CA GLU A 167 0.29 -16.27 50.85
C GLU A 167 -0.18 -14.85 50.52
N ILE A 168 -1.49 -14.63 50.58
CA ILE A 168 -2.08 -13.30 50.47
C ILE A 168 -2.00 -12.68 51.85
N GLU A 169 -0.90 -12.00 52.17
CA GLU A 169 -0.90 -10.99 53.23
C GLU A 169 -1.73 -9.80 52.74
N SER A 170 -3.01 -9.75 53.12
CA SER A 170 -3.85 -8.58 52.90
C SER A 170 -3.51 -7.51 53.95
N PRO A 171 -2.95 -6.34 53.59
CA PRO A 171 -2.54 -5.34 54.58
C PRO A 171 -3.69 -4.49 55.13
N VAL A 172 -4.96 -4.77 54.81
CA VAL A 172 -6.06 -3.88 55.21
C VAL A 172 -7.31 -4.66 55.59
N ILE A 173 -7.46 -5.00 56.88
CA ILE A 173 -8.75 -4.91 57.58
C ILE A 173 -8.48 -4.54 59.06
N ALA A 174 -8.31 -3.25 59.34
CA ALA A 174 -8.47 -2.73 60.69
C ALA A 174 -9.92 -2.26 60.84
N TRP A 175 -10.73 -3.00 61.59
CA TRP A 175 -12.04 -2.52 62.04
C TRP A 175 -11.81 -1.53 63.20
N ARG A 176 -12.46 -0.36 63.13
CA ARG A 176 -12.64 0.51 64.30
C ARG A 176 -13.81 0.02 65.13
#